data_AF-A0A1M5M7B1-F1
#
_entry.id   AF-A0A1M5M7B1-F1
#
_cell.length_a   1.000
_cell.length_b   1.000
_cell.length_c   1.000
_cell.angle_alpha   90.00
_cell.angle_beta   90.00
_cell.angle_gamma   90.00
#
_symmetry.space_group_name_H-M   'P 1'
#
loop_
_entity.id
_entity.type
_entity.pdbx_description
1 polymer ?
#
loop_
_entity_poly.entity_id
_entity_poly.type
_entity_poly.pdbx_seq_one_letter_code
_entity_poly.pdbx_strand_id
1 'polypeptide(L)'
;DEEILIECIEKILPERREDLMTLAEKWRREGIEEGIRKGIEQGIAKGIEQGIAKGIEQGIEKGKEEAALNALQKGLDIETIVEITGLSVERIEELKKKLN
;
A
#
# COMPACT_ATOMS: atom_id res chain seq x y z
N ASP A 1 -12.75 -2.38 -36.75
CA ASP A 1 -11.42 -2.07 -37.26
C ASP A 1 -11.21 -0.57 -37.21
N GLU A 2 -10.07 -0.11 -36.69
CA GLU A 2 -9.79 1.32 -36.52
C GLU A 2 -9.69 2.03 -37.88
N GLU A 3 -9.15 1.32 -38.89
CA GLU A 3 -9.10 1.79 -40.28
C GLU A 3 -10.50 2.06 -40.88
N ILE A 4 -11.47 1.16 -40.67
CA ILE A 4 -12.85 1.34 -41.17
C ILE A 4 -13.49 2.56 -40.51
N LEU A 5 -13.23 2.79 -39.23
CA LEU A 5 -13.76 3.94 -38.51
C LEU A 5 -13.19 5.26 -39.04
N ILE A 6 -11.87 5.30 -39.27
CA ILE A 6 -11.18 6.47 -39.84
C ILE A 6 -11.71 6.77 -41.25
N GLU A 7 -11.82 5.74 -42.11
CA GLU A 7 -12.31 5.90 -43.47
C GLU A 7 -13.77 6.39 -43.52
N CYS A 8 -14.62 5.93 -42.60
CA CYS A 8 -15.98 6.44 -42.44
C CYS A 8 -16.01 7.90 -41.98
N ILE A 9 -15.17 8.29 -41.02
CA ILE A 9 -15.11 9.67 -40.52
C ILE A 9 -14.66 10.64 -41.62
N GLU A 10 -13.64 10.27 -42.41
CA GLU A 10 -13.15 11.10 -43.52
C GLU A 10 -14.20 11.30 -44.62
N LYS A 11 -15.02 10.28 -44.91
CA LYS A 11 -16.09 10.38 -45.92
C LYS A 11 -17.30 11.19 -45.48
N ILE A 12 -17.64 11.16 -44.19
CA ILE A 12 -18.87 11.76 -43.66
C ILE A 12 -18.65 13.23 -43.25
N LEU A 13 -17.46 13.60 -42.78
CA LEU A 13 -17.18 14.90 -42.16
C LEU A 13 -15.88 15.55 -42.67
N PRO A 14 -15.66 15.69 -44.00
CA PRO A 14 -14.42 16.24 -44.55
C PRO A 14 -14.15 17.69 -44.10
N GLU A 15 -15.20 18.50 -43.94
CA GLU A 15 -15.09 19.90 -43.53
C GLU A 15 -15.02 20.09 -42.00
N ARG A 16 -15.25 19.04 -41.19
CA ARG A 16 -15.21 19.11 -39.72
C ARG A 16 -13.98 18.45 -39.12
N ARG A 17 -12.93 18.28 -39.93
CA ARG A 17 -11.65 17.69 -39.48
C ARG A 17 -11.07 18.46 -38.27
N GLU A 18 -11.18 19.78 -38.25
CA GLU A 18 -10.70 20.61 -37.13
C GLU A 18 -11.48 20.36 -35.84
N ASP A 19 -12.81 20.25 -35.91
CA ASP A 19 -13.66 19.90 -34.76
C ASP A 19 -13.31 18.52 -34.20
N LEU A 20 -13.05 17.55 -35.09
CA LEU A 20 -12.67 16.19 -34.72
C LEU A 20 -11.29 16.14 -34.06
N MET A 21 -10.31 16.90 -34.58
CA MET A 21 -9.00 17.03 -33.93
C MET A 21 -9.12 17.66 -32.54
N THR A 22 -9.94 18.70 -32.40
CA THR A 22 -10.20 19.37 -31.11
C THR A 22 -10.84 18.41 -30.09
N LEU A 23 -11.82 17.62 -30.53
CA LEU A 23 -12.45 16.60 -29.68
C LEU A 23 -11.47 15.49 -29.30
N ALA A 24 -10.66 15.01 -30.25
CA ALA A 24 -9.65 13.98 -29.99
C ALA A 24 -8.58 14.47 -29.00
N GLU A 25 -8.13 15.72 -29.11
CA GLU A 25 -7.22 16.34 -28.15
C GLU A 25 -7.85 16.48 -26.77
N LYS A 26 -9.13 16.91 -26.71
CA LYS A 26 -9.87 17.03 -25.46
C LYS A 26 -10.01 15.67 -24.76
N TRP A 27 -10.45 14.63 -25.48
CA TRP A 27 -10.58 13.29 -24.91
C TRP A 27 -9.25 12.68 -24.51
N ARG A 28 -8.19 12.90 -25.29
CA ARG A 28 -6.83 12.48 -24.92
C ARG A 28 -6.42 13.13 -23.60
N ARG A 29 -6.66 14.43 -23.45
CA ARG A 29 -6.34 15.19 -22.23
C ARG A 29 -7.13 14.67 -21.03
N GLU A 30 -8.44 14.54 -21.18
CA GLU A 30 -9.34 14.01 -20.14
C GLU A 30 -8.93 12.57 -19.74
N GLY A 31 -8.57 11.73 -20.71
CA GLY A 31 -8.10 10.37 -20.44
C GLY A 31 -6.77 10.33 -19.68
N ILE A 32 -5.83 11.22 -20.01
CA ILE A 32 -4.55 11.36 -19.28
C ILE A 32 -4.80 11.88 -17.86
N GLU A 33 -5.60 12.94 -17.71
CA GLU A 33 -5.94 13.52 -16.41
C GLU A 33 -6.64 12.50 -15.50
N GLU A 34 -7.61 11.76 -16.03
CA GLU A 34 -8.32 10.70 -15.31
C GLU A 34 -7.36 9.57 -14.92
N GLY A 35 -6.49 9.15 -15.84
CA GLY A 35 -5.50 8.11 -15.60
C GLY A 35 -4.52 8.49 -14.48
N ILE A 36 -4.02 9.73 -14.51
CA ILE A 36 -3.14 10.26 -13.46
C ILE A 36 -3.89 10.33 -12.14
N ARG A 37 -5.12 10.88 -12.11
CA ARG A 37 -5.92 10.99 -10.89
C ARG A 37 -6.15 9.63 -10.25
N LYS A 38 -6.64 8.65 -11.02
CA LYS A 38 -6.86 7.27 -10.55
C LYS A 38 -5.56 6.62 -10.08
N GLY A 39 -4.47 6.82 -10.82
CA GLY A 39 -3.16 6.28 -10.46
C GLY A 39 -2.65 6.80 -9.12
N ILE A 40 -2.75 8.12 -8.90
CA ILE A 40 -2.36 8.77 -7.64
C ILE A 40 -3.26 8.29 -6.50
N GLU A 41 -4.58 8.32 -6.68
CA GLU A 41 -5.53 7.91 -5.65
C GLU A 41 -5.30 6.46 -5.21
N GLN A 42 -5.20 5.53 -6.17
CA GLN A 42 -4.94 4.12 -5.88
C GLN A 42 -3.55 3.89 -5.26
N GLY A 43 -2.54 4.62 -5.73
CA GLY A 43 -1.18 4.54 -5.19
C GLY A 43 -1.11 4.99 -3.74
N ILE A 44 -1.74 6.11 -3.42
CA ILE A 44 -1.81 6.65 -2.05
C ILE A 44 -2.61 5.70 -1.15
N ALA A 45 -3.79 5.26 -1.57
CA ALA A 45 -4.62 4.37 -0.74
C ALA A 45 -3.87 3.07 -0.38
N LYS A 46 -3.30 2.40 -1.39
CA LYS A 46 -2.52 1.17 -1.19
C LYS A 46 -1.28 1.41 -0.33
N GLY A 47 -0.57 2.52 -0.54
CA GLY A 47 0.62 2.87 0.23
C GLY A 47 0.32 3.11 1.70
N ILE A 48 -0.76 3.85 2.00
CA ILE A 48 -1.21 4.11 3.37
C ILE A 48 -1.66 2.82 4.04
N GLU A 49 -2.49 2.01 3.39
CA GLU A 49 -2.98 0.75 3.94
C GLU A 49 -1.83 -0.20 4.30
N GLN A 50 -0.89 -0.41 3.37
CA GLN A 50 0.28 -1.26 3.61
C GLN A 50 1.20 -0.68 4.69
N GLY A 51 1.39 0.64 4.71
CA GLY A 51 2.22 1.32 5.70
C GLY A 51 1.65 1.19 7.11
N ILE A 52 0.34 1.40 7.27
CA ILE A 52 -0.34 1.27 8.56
C ILE A 52 -0.31 -0.19 9.03
N ALA A 53 -0.65 -1.15 8.16
CA ALA A 53 -0.65 -2.57 8.53
C ALA A 53 0.73 -3.03 9.03
N LYS A 54 1.79 -2.74 8.26
CA LYS A 54 3.17 -3.06 8.66
C LYS A 54 3.59 -2.34 9.93
N GLY A 55 3.22 -1.07 10.08
CA GLY A 55 3.56 -0.28 11.26
C GLY A 55 2.90 -0.81 12.53
N ILE A 56 1.63 -1.21 12.46
CA ILE A 56 0.91 -1.81 13.58
C ILE A 56 1.52 -3.16 13.97
N GLU A 57 1.77 -4.04 12.99
CA GLU A 57 2.37 -5.35 13.23
C GLU A 57 3.74 -5.23 13.90
N GLN A 58 4.64 -4.41 13.35
CA GLN A 58 5.96 -4.15 13.93
C GLN A 58 5.86 -3.49 15.32
N GLY A 59 4.89 -2.61 15.52
CA GLY A 59 4.65 -1.96 16.81
C GLY A 59 4.21 -2.95 17.89
N ILE A 60 3.29 -3.85 17.56
CA ILE A 60 2.83 -4.91 18.47
C ILE A 60 3.97 -5.86 18.81
N GLU A 61 4.74 -6.31 17.82
CA GLU A 61 5.87 -7.22 18.04
C GLU A 61 6.93 -6.59 18.94
N LYS A 62 7.36 -5.36 18.64
CA LYS A 62 8.31 -4.61 19.49
C LYS A 62 7.76 -4.40 20.90
N GLY A 63 6.49 -4.03 21.04
CA GLY A 63 5.86 -3.83 22.34
C GLY A 63 5.83 -5.10 23.19
N LYS A 64 5.58 -6.26 22.57
CA LYS A 64 5.65 -7.56 23.25
C LYS A 64 7.08 -7.87 23.73
N GLU A 65 8.08 -7.61 22.90
CA GLU A 65 9.49 -7.84 23.26
C GLU A 65 9.95 -6.90 24.39
N GLU A 66 9.59 -5.62 24.33
CA GLU A 66 9.87 -4.65 25.39
C GLU A 66 9.21 -5.05 26.70
N ALA A 67 7.95 -5.49 26.66
CA ALA A 67 7.25 -6.01 27.84
C ALA A 67 7.96 -7.24 28.44
N ALA A 68 8.39 -8.18 27.58
CA ALA A 68 9.13 -9.37 28.02
C ALA A 68 10.49 -9.01 28.64
N LEU A 69 11.25 -8.10 28.03
CA LEU A 69 12.53 -7.62 28.57
C LEU A 69 12.36 -6.96 29.95
N ASN A 70 11.36 -6.09 30.09
CA ASN A 70 11.05 -5.44 31.36
C ASN A 70 10.63 -6.46 32.43
N ALA A 71 9.88 -7.50 32.06
CA ALA A 71 9.49 -8.57 32.97
C ALA A 71 10.68 -9.44 33.40
N LEU A 72 11.58 -9.78 32.46
CA LEU A 72 12.83 -10.49 32.76
C LEU A 72 13.71 -9.71 33.74
N GLN A 73 13.86 -8.39 33.53
CA GLN A 73 14.62 -7.52 34.43
C GLN A 73 14.01 -7.43 35.83
N LYS A 74 12.70 -7.57 35.95
CA LYS A 74 11.97 -7.63 37.23
C LYS A 74 12.00 -9.03 37.88
N GLY A 75 12.62 -10.02 37.23
CA GLY A 75 12.77 -11.37 37.76
C GLY A 75 11.51 -12.23 37.66
N LEU A 76 10.57 -11.89 36.77
CA LEU A 76 9.43 -12.76 36.48
C LEU A 76 9.94 -14.06 35.81
N ASP A 77 9.27 -15.17 36.09
CA ASP A 77 9.56 -16.45 35.45
C ASP A 77 9.10 -16.47 33.99
N ILE A 78 9.68 -17.38 33.22
CA ILE A 78 9.47 -17.45 31.77
C ILE A 78 8.01 -17.83 31.44
N GLU A 79 7.37 -18.69 32.22
CA GLU A 79 5.99 -19.14 31.97
C GLU A 79 5.01 -17.96 32.09
N THR A 80 5.14 -17.17 33.15
CA THR A 80 4.35 -15.94 33.34
C THR A 80 4.57 -14.94 32.19
N ILE A 81 5.80 -14.81 31.68
CA ILE A 81 6.10 -13.89 30.58
C ILE A 81 5.47 -14.37 29.27
N VAL A 82 5.51 -15.68 28.99
CA VAL A 82 4.81 -16.28 27.84
C VAL A 82 3.32 -15.96 27.90
N GLU A 83 2.68 -16.14 29.05
CA GLU A 83 1.24 -15.90 29.22
C GLU A 83 0.87 -14.42 28.99
N ILE A 84 1.67 -13.48 29.51
CA ILE A 84 1.40 -12.04 29.39
C ILE A 84 1.66 -11.53 27.96
N THR A 85 2.76 -11.94 27.35
CA THR A 85 3.24 -11.35 26.08
C THR A 85 2.79 -12.13 24.85
N GLY A 86 2.43 -13.41 25.03
CA GLY A 86 2.13 -14.33 23.94
C GLY A 86 3.35 -14.64 23.07
N LEU A 87 4.57 -14.39 23.55
CA LEU A 87 5.81 -14.79 22.89
C LEU A 87 6.14 -16.25 23.17
N SER A 88 6.89 -16.89 22.29
CA SER A 88 7.37 -18.25 22.53
C SER A 88 8.49 -18.28 23.57
N VAL A 89 8.68 -19.43 24.20
CA VAL A 89 9.77 -19.67 25.16
C VAL A 89 11.12 -19.37 24.50
N GLU A 90 11.33 -19.85 23.27
CA GLU A 90 12.57 -19.63 22.53
C GLU A 90 12.85 -18.14 22.35
N ARG A 91 11.83 -17.35 22.01
CA ARG A 91 11.99 -15.91 21.82
C ARG A 91 12.36 -15.21 23.13
N ILE A 92 11.74 -15.59 24.24
CA ILE A 92 12.06 -15.02 25.56
C ILE A 92 13.48 -15.40 25.99
N GLU A 93 13.92 -16.64 25.72
CA GLU A 93 15.30 -17.05 25.99
C GLU A 93 16.32 -16.29 25.14
N GLU A 94 16.03 -16.03 23.87
CA GLU A 94 16.86 -15.17 23.01
C GLU A 94 16.96 -13.75 23.58
N LEU A 95 15.84 -13.16 24.01
CA LEU A 95 15.83 -11.85 24.64
C LEU A 95 16.63 -11.84 25.95
N LYS A 96 16.52 -12.89 26.76
CA LYS A 96 17.30 -13.05 27.99
C LYS A 96 18.80 -13.12 27.72
N LYS A 97 19.24 -13.77 26.63
CA LYS A 97 20.65 -13.79 26.22
C LYS A 97 21.18 -12.41 25.84
N LYS A 98 20.34 -11.48 25.35
CA LYS A 98 20.74 -10.10 25.03
C LYS A 98 20.90 -9.19 26.24
N LEU A 99 20.34 -9.59 27.40
CA LEU A 99 20.45 -8.86 28.67
C LEU A 99 21.75 -9.19 29.43
N ASN A 100 22.37 -10.33 29.14
CA ASN A 100 23.62 -10.81 29.72
C ASN A 100 24.82 -10.42 28.85
#